data_AF-A0A2G9TER1-F1
#
_entry.id   AF-A0A2G9TER1-F1
#
_cell.length_a   1.000
_cell.length_b   1.000
_cell.length_c   1.000
_cell.angle_alpha   90.00
_cell.angle_beta   90.00
_cell.angle_gamma   90.00
#
_symmetry.space_group_name_H-M   'P 1'
#
loop_
_entity.id
_entity.type
_entity.pdbx_description
1 polymer ?
#
loop_
_entity_poly.entity_id
_entity_poly.type
_entity_poly.pdbx_seq_one_letter_code
_entity_poly.pdbx_strand_id
1 'polypeptide(L)'
;MVVERWWYERLVNMTYSPKTKVLCLWRRHEDKVYMHKFYTKKCRELYQCMKKAMERAAARGRVSIESRALGGEFPVHDTETNQGGLLQVRCDGVSLIFANSQHFIDLANIKKCNTFGGNVFLLEEF
;
A
#
# COMPACT_ATOMS: atom_id res chain seq x y z
N MET A 1 22.72 -18.44 -0.49
CA MET A 1 23.07 -17.66 -1.70
C MET A 1 22.20 -16.41 -1.70
N VAL A 2 22.79 -15.21 -1.62
CA VAL A 2 22.03 -13.95 -1.66
C VAL A 2 21.93 -13.55 -3.12
N VAL A 3 20.73 -13.67 -3.70
CA VAL A 3 20.51 -13.50 -5.14
C VAL A 3 20.70 -12.03 -5.55
N GLU A 4 20.34 -11.08 -4.67
CA GLU A 4 20.61 -9.64 -4.84
C GLU A 4 20.63 -8.94 -3.47
N ARG A 5 21.48 -7.92 -3.30
CA ARG A 5 21.49 -7.03 -2.11
C ARG A 5 20.70 -5.76 -2.44
N TRP A 6 19.53 -5.63 -1.86
CA TRP A 6 18.63 -4.51 -2.09
C TRP A 6 18.81 -3.46 -0.98
N TRP A 7 19.06 -2.21 -1.36
CA TRP A 7 19.06 -1.08 -0.43
C TRP A 7 17.61 -0.66 -0.15
N TYR A 8 17.17 -0.79 1.11
CA TYR A 8 15.82 -0.44 1.57
C TYR A 8 15.40 0.99 1.20
N GLU A 9 16.37 1.89 1.06
CA GLU A 9 16.21 3.32 0.71
C GLU A 9 15.53 3.55 -0.65
N ARG A 10 15.53 2.54 -1.54
CA ARG A 10 14.94 2.66 -2.88
C ARG A 10 13.52 2.10 -2.97
N LEU A 11 13.00 1.42 -1.94
CA LEU A 11 11.63 0.90 -1.95
C LEU A 11 10.64 2.03 -1.61
N VAL A 12 9.76 2.35 -2.57
CA VAL A 12 8.77 3.43 -2.48
C VAL A 12 7.46 2.95 -1.88
N ASN A 13 7.03 1.76 -2.28
CA ASN A 13 5.79 1.15 -1.81
C ASN A 13 5.84 -0.37 -2.01
N MET A 14 4.98 -1.08 -1.29
CA MET A 14 4.76 -2.50 -1.45
C MET A 14 3.27 -2.81 -1.25
N THR A 15 2.70 -3.66 -2.09
CA THR A 15 1.34 -4.19 -1.94
C THR A 15 1.32 -5.66 -2.26
N TYR A 16 0.30 -6.39 -1.81
CA TYR A 16 0.12 -7.78 -2.19
C TYR A 16 -1.36 -8.08 -2.47
N SER A 17 -1.64 -9.14 -3.21
CA SER A 17 -2.98 -9.67 -3.44
C SER A 17 -2.98 -11.17 -3.13
N PRO A 18 -3.69 -11.62 -2.08
CA PRO A 18 -3.83 -13.04 -1.77
C PRO A 18 -4.51 -13.82 -2.91
N LYS A 19 -5.50 -13.18 -3.57
CA LYS A 19 -6.31 -13.78 -4.64
C LYS A 19 -5.47 -14.11 -5.87
N THR A 20 -4.70 -13.14 -6.36
CA THR A 20 -3.82 -13.34 -7.52
C THR A 20 -2.44 -13.87 -7.13
N LYS A 21 -2.15 -13.96 -5.83
CA LYS A 21 -0.88 -14.43 -5.26
C LYS A 21 0.29 -13.57 -5.72
N VAL A 22 0.07 -12.27 -5.85
CA VAL A 22 1.08 -11.31 -6.33
C VAL A 22 1.55 -10.43 -5.18
N LEU A 23 2.85 -10.19 -5.09
CA LEU A 23 3.47 -9.10 -4.33
C LEU A 23 4.03 -8.09 -5.34
N CYS A 24 3.67 -6.83 -5.22
CA CYS A 24 4.18 -5.74 -6.02
C CYS A 24 5.14 -4.88 -5.18
N LEU A 25 6.33 -4.63 -5.72
CA LEU A 25 7.32 -3.71 -5.14
C LEU A 25 7.49 -2.52 -6.09
N TRP A 26 7.32 -1.31 -5.59
CA TRP A 26 7.64 -0.09 -6.33
C TRP A 26 9.01 0.41 -5.87
N ARG A 27 9.93 0.57 -6.80
CA ARG A 27 11.31 0.97 -6.53
C ARG A 27 11.65 2.24 -7.28
N ARG A 28 12.29 3.20 -6.63
CA ARG A 28 12.91 4.36 -7.28
C ARG A 28 14.31 4.02 -7.79
N HIS A 29 14.58 4.32 -9.05
CA HIS A 29 15.88 4.22 -9.70
C HIS A 29 16.01 5.35 -10.71
N GLU A 30 17.06 6.18 -10.59
CA GLU A 30 17.31 7.32 -11.50
C GLU A 30 16.05 8.18 -11.72
N ASP A 31 15.44 8.61 -10.62
CA ASP A 31 14.18 9.39 -10.57
C ASP A 31 12.93 8.74 -11.17
N LYS A 32 13.04 7.51 -11.67
CA LYS A 32 11.92 6.71 -12.19
C LYS A 32 11.47 5.67 -11.18
N VAL A 33 10.17 5.39 -11.16
CA VAL A 33 9.59 4.34 -10.30
C VAL A 33 9.27 3.11 -11.15
N TYR A 34 9.86 1.97 -10.78
CA TYR A 34 9.67 0.68 -11.44
C TYR A 34 8.84 -0.24 -10.56
N MET A 35 7.89 -0.96 -11.16
CA MET A 35 7.08 -1.96 -10.48
C MET A 35 7.61 -3.36 -10.78
N HIS A 36 7.99 -4.09 -9.73
CA HIS A 36 8.36 -5.49 -9.80
C HIS A 36 7.23 -6.34 -9.23
N LYS A 37 6.84 -7.40 -9.96
CA LYS A 37 5.79 -8.34 -9.53
C LYS A 37 6.41 -9.68 -9.19
N PHE A 38 6.09 -10.20 -8.01
CA PHE A 38 6.50 -11.52 -7.55
C PHE A 38 5.26 -12.37 -7.34
N TYR A 39 5.21 -13.53 -7.99
CA TYR A 39 4.09 -14.45 -7.88
C TYR A 39 4.42 -15.53 -6.84
N THR A 40 3.68 -15.57 -5.74
CA THR A 40 3.89 -16.52 -4.65
C THR A 40 2.63 -16.76 -3.82
N LYS A 41 2.37 -18.03 -3.50
CA LYS A 41 1.29 -18.44 -2.56
C LYS A 41 1.49 -17.86 -1.16
N LYS A 42 2.72 -17.44 -0.81
CA LYS A 42 3.10 -16.87 0.48
C LYS A 42 3.20 -15.33 0.45
N CYS A 43 2.49 -14.67 -0.46
CA CYS A 43 2.59 -13.22 -0.66
C CYS A 43 2.31 -12.42 0.62
N ARG A 44 1.37 -12.87 1.45
CA ARG A 44 1.08 -12.29 2.77
C ARG A 44 2.27 -12.40 3.74
N GLU A 45 2.80 -13.60 3.89
CA GLU A 45 3.95 -13.87 4.78
C GLU A 45 5.19 -13.08 4.33
N LEU A 46 5.42 -13.02 3.01
CA LEU A 46 6.52 -12.27 2.41
C LEU A 46 6.37 -10.76 2.64
N TYR A 47 5.18 -10.21 2.40
CA TYR A 47 4.85 -8.81 2.70
C TYR A 47 5.15 -8.46 4.17
N GLN A 48 4.66 -9.28 5.10
CA GLN A 48 4.85 -9.05 6.54
C GLN A 48 6.32 -9.16 6.96
N CYS A 49 7.05 -10.12 6.41
CA CYS A 49 8.47 -10.29 6.66
C CYS A 49 9.26 -9.05 6.20
N MET A 50 9.01 -8.58 4.99
CA MET A 50 9.65 -7.39 4.42
C MET A 50 9.30 -6.12 5.21
N LYS A 51 8.02 -5.92 5.57
CA LYS A 51 7.57 -4.79 6.41
C LYS A 51 8.30 -4.76 7.75
N LYS A 52 8.32 -5.88 8.47
CA LYS A 52 9.02 -5.99 9.78
C LYS A 52 10.52 -5.74 9.65
N ALA A 53 11.16 -6.21 8.58
CA ALA A 53 12.57 -5.96 8.33
C ALA A 53 12.85 -4.46 8.12
N MET A 54 11.98 -3.78 7.37
CA MET A 54 12.08 -2.33 7.14
C MET A 54 11.84 -1.51 8.41
N GLU A 55 10.79 -1.82 9.18
CA GLU A 55 10.52 -1.17 10.48
C GLU A 55 11.71 -1.31 11.43
N ARG A 56 12.31 -2.50 11.51
CA ARG A 56 13.52 -2.73 12.30
C ARG A 56 14.73 -1.94 11.78
N ALA A 57 14.88 -1.79 10.47
CA ALA A 57 15.98 -1.03 9.88
C ALA A 57 15.83 0.47 10.16
N ALA A 58 14.60 0.99 10.10
CA ALA A 58 14.27 2.37 10.42
C ALA A 58 14.43 2.70 11.91
N ALA A 59 13.97 1.80 12.79
CA ALA A 59 14.18 1.95 14.24
C ALA A 59 15.67 1.99 14.64
N ARG A 60 16.57 1.46 13.79
CA ARG A 60 18.03 1.50 13.97
C ARG A 60 18.68 2.72 13.31
N GLY A 61 17.90 3.66 12.77
CA GLY A 61 18.40 4.84 12.05
C GLY A 61 19.13 4.52 10.74
N ARG A 62 19.02 3.29 10.22
CA ARG A 62 19.74 2.84 9.01
C ARG A 62 18.98 3.12 7.72
N VAL A 63 17.73 3.54 7.84
CA VAL A 63 16.85 3.90 6.73
C VAL A 63 16.01 5.08 7.20
N SER A 64 16.08 6.20 6.48
CA SER A 64 15.07 7.25 6.62
C SER A 64 13.78 6.71 6.02
N ILE A 65 12.87 6.19 6.86
CA ILE A 65 11.45 6.08 6.47
C ILE A 65 10.90 7.50 6.65
N GLU A 66 11.32 8.42 5.80
CA GLU A 66 10.73 9.74 5.73
C GLU A 66 9.26 9.57 5.33
N SER A 67 8.40 9.69 6.35
CA SER A 67 6.97 10.06 6.25
C SER A 67 6.06 9.22 5.36
N ARG A 68 6.38 7.95 5.08
CA ARG A 68 5.41 7.02 4.47
C ARG A 68 5.46 5.69 5.18
N ALA A 69 4.64 5.57 6.23
CA ALA A 69 4.21 4.25 6.68
C ALA A 69 3.76 3.42 5.46
N LEU A 70 4.15 2.16 5.41
CA LEU A 70 3.66 1.22 4.41
C LEU A 70 2.17 0.97 4.70
N GLY A 71 1.32 1.76 4.01
CA GLY A 71 -0.03 2.07 4.44
C GLY A 71 -0.10 3.51 4.93
N GLY A 72 -0.94 4.33 4.30
CA GLY A 72 -1.02 5.78 4.56
C GLY A 72 -2.45 6.20 4.83
N GLU A 73 -2.58 7.32 5.54
CA GLU A 73 -3.83 8.05 5.71
C GLU A 73 -3.86 9.18 4.69
N PHE A 74 -4.93 9.24 3.92
CA PHE A 74 -5.10 10.22 2.85
C PHE A 74 -6.40 10.98 3.11
N PRO A 75 -6.38 12.32 3.10
CA PRO A 75 -7.60 13.09 3.12
C PRO A 75 -8.39 12.77 1.84
N VAL A 76 -9.67 12.46 2.00
CA VAL A 76 -10.60 12.18 0.91
C VAL A 76 -11.85 13.00 1.08
N HIS A 77 -12.61 13.13 0.00
CA HIS A 77 -13.85 13.86 -0.04
C HIS A 77 -14.90 12.99 -0.72
N ASP A 78 -16.01 12.75 -0.03
CA ASP A 78 -17.15 12.03 -0.59
C ASP A 78 -17.85 12.92 -1.62
N THR A 79 -17.95 12.44 -2.86
CA THR A 79 -18.56 13.19 -3.97
C THR A 79 -20.08 13.24 -3.91
N GLU A 80 -20.74 12.32 -3.19
CA GLU A 80 -22.20 12.30 -3.05
C GLU A 80 -22.65 13.14 -1.86
N THR A 81 -22.03 12.96 -0.70
CA THR A 81 -22.43 13.65 0.55
C THR A 81 -21.70 14.97 0.77
N ASN A 82 -20.67 15.25 -0.03
CA ASN A 82 -19.80 16.43 0.10
C ASN A 82 -19.07 16.49 1.46
N GLN A 83 -18.87 15.32 2.10
CA GLN A 83 -18.19 15.21 3.39
C GLN A 83 -16.69 14.95 3.23
N GLY A 84 -15.89 15.69 3.98
CA GLY A 84 -14.46 15.38 4.15
C GLY A 84 -14.26 14.15 5.03
N GLY A 85 -13.23 13.37 4.73
CA GLY A 85 -12.89 12.15 5.44
C GLY A 85 -11.43 11.74 5.30
N LEU A 86 -11.11 10.57 5.84
CA LEU A 86 -9.79 9.95 5.79
C LEU A 86 -9.90 8.55 5.19
N LEU A 87 -9.07 8.27 4.20
CA LEU A 87 -8.84 6.95 3.66
C LEU A 87 -7.56 6.40 4.29
N GLN A 88 -7.70 5.33 5.07
CA GLN A 88 -6.57 4.62 5.69
C GLN A 88 -6.29 3.33 4.92
N VAL A 89 -5.14 3.26 4.27
CA VAL A 89 -4.68 2.05 3.58
C VAL A 89 -4.03 1.12 4.60
N ARG A 90 -4.58 -0.09 4.75
CA ARG A 90 -4.11 -1.12 5.68
C ARG A 90 -3.63 -2.36 4.91
N CYS A 91 -3.00 -3.30 5.62
CA CYS A 91 -2.49 -4.54 5.01
C CYS A 91 -3.57 -5.59 4.73
N ASP A 92 -4.76 -5.39 5.31
CA ASP A 92 -5.94 -6.23 5.22
C ASP A 92 -7.06 -5.57 4.42
N GLY A 93 -6.94 -4.30 4.03
CA GLY A 93 -8.00 -3.60 3.33
C GLY A 93 -7.83 -2.08 3.33
N VAL A 94 -8.94 -1.37 3.14
CA VAL A 94 -9.01 0.09 3.16
C VAL A 94 -10.12 0.51 4.13
N SER A 95 -9.82 1.42 5.05
CA SER A 95 -10.86 2.09 5.85
C SER A 95 -11.17 3.46 5.25
N LEU A 96 -12.45 3.79 5.15
CA LEU A 96 -12.96 5.13 4.89
C LEU A 96 -13.61 5.64 6.18
N ILE A 97 -13.15 6.79 6.67
CA ILE A 97 -13.60 7.39 7.92
C ILE A 97 -14.13 8.80 7.59
N PHE A 98 -15.43 9.00 7.77
CA PHE A 98 -16.10 10.29 7.66
C PHE A 98 -16.60 10.73 9.04
N ALA A 99 -17.11 11.96 9.15
CA ALA A 99 -17.55 12.52 10.43
C ALA A 99 -18.55 11.63 11.19
N ASN A 100 -19.45 10.97 10.46
CA ASN A 100 -20.56 10.19 11.04
C ASN A 100 -20.56 8.71 10.62
N SER A 101 -19.56 8.25 9.86
CA SER A 101 -19.52 6.89 9.35
C SER A 101 -18.09 6.39 9.22
N GLN A 102 -17.92 5.09 9.43
CA GLN A 102 -16.68 4.39 9.16
C GLN A 102 -17.00 3.11 8.41
N HIS A 103 -16.34 2.92 7.27
CA HIS A 103 -16.49 1.73 6.43
C HIS A 103 -15.13 1.07 6.25
N PHE A 104 -15.06 -0.25 6.37
CA PHE A 104 -13.84 -1.01 6.11
C PHE A 104 -14.09 -2.03 5.02
N ILE A 105 -13.26 -1.98 3.99
CA ILE A 105 -13.33 -2.84 2.83
C ILE A 105 -12.14 -3.79 2.90
N ASP A 106 -12.41 -5.07 3.15
CA ASP A 106 -11.39 -6.11 3.12
C ASP A 106 -10.78 -6.19 1.72
N LEU A 107 -9.46 -6.37 1.66
CA LEU A 107 -8.72 -6.51 0.43
C LEU A 107 -9.26 -7.61 -0.48
N ALA A 108 -9.86 -8.67 0.08
CA ALA A 108 -10.51 -9.74 -0.67
C ALA A 108 -11.77 -9.28 -1.43
N ASN A 109 -12.43 -8.23 -0.93
CA ASN A 109 -13.67 -7.69 -1.48
C ASN A 109 -13.42 -6.55 -2.48
N ILE A 110 -12.18 -6.07 -2.64
CA ILE A 110 -11.85 -5.05 -3.64
C ILE A 110 -11.75 -5.70 -5.02
N LYS A 111 -12.69 -5.36 -5.90
CA LYS A 111 -12.72 -5.78 -7.30
C LYS A 111 -11.79 -4.92 -8.15
N LYS A 112 -11.81 -3.61 -7.96
CA LYS A 112 -11.01 -2.65 -8.74
C LYS A 112 -10.71 -1.39 -7.92
N CYS A 113 -9.53 -0.81 -8.11
CA CYS A 113 -9.21 0.53 -7.64
C CYS A 113 -8.47 1.31 -8.73
N ASN A 114 -8.89 2.53 -9.04
CA ASN A 114 -8.26 3.37 -10.05
C ASN A 114 -8.47 4.86 -9.80
N THR A 115 -7.64 5.69 -10.44
CA THR A 115 -7.86 7.14 -10.49
C THR A 115 -8.63 7.49 -11.76
N PHE A 116 -9.77 8.15 -11.60
CA PHE A 116 -10.58 8.68 -12.70
C PHE A 116 -10.41 10.21 -12.77
N GLY A 117 -10.25 10.77 -13.98
CA GLY A 117 -10.14 12.22 -14.18
C GLY A 117 -8.92 12.91 -13.55
N GLY A 118 -7.98 12.16 -12.98
CA GLY A 118 -6.77 12.67 -12.34
C GLY A 118 -6.92 13.14 -10.88
N ASN A 119 -8.16 13.21 -10.37
CA ASN A 119 -8.46 13.72 -9.02
C ASN A 119 -9.49 12.87 -8.25
N VAL A 120 -10.15 11.89 -8.88
CA VAL A 120 -11.14 11.03 -8.23
C VAL A 120 -10.55 9.64 -8.01
N PHE A 121 -10.55 9.16 -6.76
CA PHE A 121 -10.21 7.78 -6.45
C PHE A 121 -11.48 6.93 -6.46
N LEU A 122 -11.51 5.92 -7.33
CA LEU A 122 -12.63 5.00 -7.48
C LEU A 122 -12.24 3.64 -6.91
N LEU A 123 -13.10 3.10 -6.06
CA LEU A 123 -12.96 1.79 -5.43
C LEU A 123 -14.25 1.01 -5.67
N GLU A 124 -14.14 -0.14 -6.33
CA GLU A 124 -15.24 -1.03 -6.65
C GLU A 124 -15.12 -2.29 -5.80
N GLU A 125 -16.16 -2.60 -5.03
CA GLU A 125 -16.30 -3.84 -4.28
C GLU A 125 -16.92 -4.95 -5.17
N PHE A 126 -16.81 -6.22 -4.77
CA PHE A 126 -17.48 -7.34 -5.46
C PHE A 126 -18.99 -7.37 -5.22
#